data_AF-A0A957QBG9-F1
#
_entry.id   AF-A0A957QBG9-F1
#
_cell.length_a   1.000
_cell.length_b   1.000
_cell.length_c   1.000
_cell.angle_alpha   90.00
_cell.angle_beta   90.00
_cell.angle_gamma   90.00
#
_symmetry.space_group_name_H-M   'P 1'
#
loop_
_entity.id
_entity.type
_entity.pdbx_description
1 polymer ?
#
loop_
_entity_poly.entity_id
_entity_poly.type
_entity_poly.pdbx_seq_one_letter_code
_entity_poly.pdbx_strand_id
1 'polypeptide(L)'
;MTAVQESQKYQVVVGMEVHAQLLTRTKMFCRCSTDYQGAPPNTHTCPTCLGLPGAMPVINRAAVEATIKTGLALNCRIAETAVFARKNYHYPDLPKGYQISQYELPLCVDGWIEVDLPDGSSKRIRIHRAHLEEDTGKNVHEGGYTLVDLNRAGMPLLEIVTEADIASPEEAYAFLTKLRTILRYLGVNSGDMEKGAMRCEPNISVRTADQAARGEYGAKVEVKNLNSFRA
;
A
#
# COMPACT_ATOMS: atom_id res chain seq x y z
N MET A 1 -36.79 10.00 31.84
CA MET A 1 -35.35 10.13 32.18
C MET A 1 -34.60 10.04 30.88
N THR A 2 -34.24 11.19 30.33
CA THR A 2 -33.44 11.32 29.11
C THR A 2 -32.05 10.77 29.40
N ALA A 3 -31.68 9.69 28.71
CA ALA A 3 -30.31 9.20 28.69
C ALA A 3 -29.42 10.34 28.18
N VAL A 4 -28.57 10.85 29.06
CA VAL A 4 -27.51 11.78 28.67
C VAL A 4 -26.57 10.97 27.79
N GLN A 5 -26.61 11.25 26.49
CA GLN A 5 -25.68 10.69 25.52
C GLN A 5 -24.29 11.22 25.92
N GLU A 6 -23.45 10.38 26.54
CA GLU A 6 -22.07 10.74 26.84
C GLU A 6 -21.40 11.13 25.52
N SER A 7 -21.13 12.43 25.34
CA SER A 7 -20.37 12.89 24.19
C SER A 7 -18.99 12.27 24.30
N GLN A 8 -18.63 11.39 23.38
CA GLN A 8 -17.28 10.83 23.29
C GLN A 8 -16.26 11.97 23.34
N LYS A 9 -15.48 12.02 24.42
CA LYS A 9 -14.51 13.11 24.66
C LYS A 9 -13.47 13.21 23.54
N TYR A 10 -13.22 12.11 22.85
CA TYR A 10 -12.28 12.01 21.74
C TYR A 10 -12.90 11.26 20.56
N GLN A 11 -12.54 11.71 19.36
CA GLN A 11 -12.85 11.09 18.08
C GLN A 11 -11.55 10.55 17.49
N VAL A 12 -11.56 9.30 17.03
CA VAL A 12 -10.45 8.72 16.27
C VAL A 12 -10.60 9.07 14.79
N VAL A 13 -9.47 9.33 14.14
CA VAL A 13 -9.37 9.62 12.71
C VAL A 13 -8.21 8.81 12.17
N VAL A 14 -8.48 8.01 11.15
CA VAL A 14 -7.51 7.07 10.57
C VAL A 14 -7.43 7.28 9.06
N GLY A 15 -6.20 7.45 8.57
CA GLY A 15 -5.84 7.23 7.16
C GLY A 15 -5.15 5.87 7.02
N MET A 16 -5.34 5.20 5.89
CA MET A 16 -4.77 3.89 5.64
C MET A 16 -3.84 3.96 4.42
N GLU A 17 -2.63 3.43 4.57
CA GLU A 17 -1.69 3.17 3.49
C GLU A 17 -1.61 1.66 3.27
N VAL A 18 -1.93 1.20 2.06
CA VAL A 18 -1.95 -0.22 1.71
C VAL A 18 -1.00 -0.47 0.54
N HIS A 19 -0.03 -1.36 0.74
CA HIS A 19 0.81 -1.86 -0.33
C HIS A 19 0.32 -3.22 -0.78
N ALA A 20 -0.11 -3.34 -2.04
CA ALA A 20 -0.54 -4.58 -2.66
C ALA A 20 0.46 -5.04 -3.71
N GLN A 21 1.01 -6.25 -3.56
CA GLN A 21 1.91 -6.83 -4.56
C GLN A 21 1.12 -7.32 -5.78
N LEU A 22 1.45 -6.82 -6.97
CA LEU A 22 0.70 -7.18 -8.19
C LEU A 22 1.11 -8.56 -8.73
N LEU A 23 0.11 -9.33 -9.15
CA LEU A 23 0.29 -10.63 -9.81
C LEU A 23 0.68 -10.43 -11.28
N THR A 24 1.98 -10.27 -11.50
CA THR A 24 2.59 -10.19 -12.84
C THR A 24 3.59 -11.32 -13.01
N ARG A 25 3.99 -11.63 -14.25
CA ARG A 25 5.00 -12.68 -14.53
C ARG A 25 6.44 -12.20 -14.34
N THR A 26 6.68 -10.90 -14.48
CA THR A 26 8.00 -10.28 -14.40
C THR A 26 7.98 -9.08 -13.47
N LYS A 27 9.13 -8.70 -12.93
CA LYS A 27 9.31 -7.53 -12.07
C LYS A 27 8.87 -6.21 -12.74
N MET A 28 8.80 -5.14 -11.95
CA MET A 28 8.25 -3.84 -12.37
C MET A 28 9.11 -3.16 -13.43
N PHE A 29 10.43 -3.29 -13.29
CA PHE A 29 11.40 -2.56 -14.11
C PHE A 29 12.40 -3.45 -14.86
N CYS A 30 12.25 -4.78 -14.79
CA CYS A 30 13.10 -5.75 -15.46
C CYS A 30 12.35 -7.05 -15.78
N ARG A 31 13.01 -7.98 -16.48
CA ARG A 31 12.41 -9.25 -16.95
C ARG A 31 12.55 -10.43 -15.98
N CYS A 32 13.12 -10.23 -14.78
CA CYS A 32 13.22 -11.29 -13.78
C CYS A 32 11.83 -11.81 -13.41
N SER A 33 11.73 -13.12 -13.19
CA SER A 33 10.49 -13.75 -12.72
C SER A 33 10.11 -13.24 -11.33
N THR A 34 8.80 -13.07 -11.11
CA THR A 34 8.19 -12.74 -9.81
C THR A 34 7.95 -13.95 -8.92
N ASP A 35 8.17 -15.16 -9.42
CA ASP A 35 7.97 -16.44 -8.72
C ASP A 35 9.14 -16.77 -7.80
N TYR A 36 9.40 -15.89 -6.83
CA TYR A 36 10.58 -15.97 -5.97
C TYR A 36 10.32 -16.68 -4.63
N GLN A 37 9.06 -16.87 -4.24
CA GLN A 37 8.72 -17.48 -2.96
C GLN A 37 9.23 -18.93 -2.90
N GLY A 38 10.13 -19.21 -1.96
CA GLY A 38 10.75 -20.53 -1.80
C GLY A 38 11.96 -20.77 -2.71
N ALA A 39 12.33 -19.81 -3.57
CA ALA A 39 13.55 -19.88 -4.35
C ALA A 39 14.80 -19.65 -3.48
N PRO A 40 15.98 -20.17 -3.86
CA PRO A 40 17.22 -19.83 -3.19
C PRO A 40 17.52 -18.32 -3.26
N PRO A 41 18.20 -17.73 -2.26
CA PRO A 41 18.49 -16.31 -2.22
C PRO A 41 19.19 -15.81 -3.49
N ASN A 42 18.81 -14.62 -3.96
CA ASN A 42 19.42 -13.90 -5.07
C ASN A 42 19.39 -14.62 -6.45
N THR A 43 18.50 -15.60 -6.66
CA THR A 43 18.35 -16.32 -7.95
C THR A 43 17.40 -15.64 -8.95
N HIS A 44 16.49 -14.80 -8.49
CA HIS A 44 15.53 -14.01 -9.29
C HIS A 44 16.03 -12.59 -9.51
N THR A 45 17.28 -12.45 -9.93
CA THR A 45 17.96 -11.15 -10.00
C THR A 45 18.61 -10.89 -11.36
N CYS A 46 18.87 -9.62 -11.66
CA CYS A 46 19.58 -9.15 -12.86
C CYS A 46 20.19 -7.77 -12.57
N PRO A 47 21.03 -7.21 -13.46
CA PRO A 47 21.68 -5.93 -13.24
C PRO A 47 20.73 -4.79 -12.83
N THR A 48 19.54 -4.71 -13.41
CA THR A 48 18.57 -3.65 -13.10
C THR A 48 18.04 -3.73 -11.67
N CYS A 49 17.57 -4.89 -11.23
CA CYS A 49 17.01 -5.02 -9.87
C CYS A 49 18.10 -5.16 -8.79
N LEU A 50 19.35 -5.45 -9.19
CA LEU A 50 20.53 -5.37 -8.32
C LEU A 50 21.13 -3.97 -8.24
N GLY A 51 20.60 -2.99 -8.99
CA GLY A 51 21.12 -1.62 -8.99
C GLY A 51 22.55 -1.50 -9.53
N LEU A 52 22.96 -2.39 -10.44
CA LEU A 52 24.32 -2.37 -10.97
C LEU A 52 24.57 -1.16 -11.88
N PRO A 53 25.81 -0.64 -11.94
CA PRO A 53 26.16 0.48 -12.82
C PRO A 53 25.78 0.23 -14.28
N GLY A 54 25.13 1.22 -14.91
CA GLY A 54 24.73 1.17 -16.32
C GLY A 54 23.42 0.43 -16.62
N ALA A 55 22.79 -0.22 -15.62
CA ALA A 55 21.50 -0.86 -15.81
C ALA A 55 20.36 0.17 -15.83
N MET A 56 19.38 -0.03 -16.73
CA MET A 56 18.25 0.89 -16.94
C MET A 56 16.90 0.21 -16.62
N PRO A 57 15.93 0.94 -16.05
CA PRO A 57 14.59 0.43 -15.79
C PRO A 57 13.71 0.44 -17.05
N VAL A 58 12.88 -0.59 -17.23
CA VAL A 58 11.85 -0.64 -18.29
C VAL A 58 10.51 -1.04 -17.68
N ILE A 59 9.52 -0.16 -17.81
CA ILE A 59 8.20 -0.31 -17.17
C ILE A 59 7.48 -1.58 -17.62
N ASN A 60 6.91 -2.30 -16.67
CA ASN A 60 6.05 -3.46 -16.90
C ASN A 60 4.62 -3.05 -17.31
N ARG A 61 4.25 -3.34 -18.56
CA ARG A 61 2.91 -3.06 -19.12
C ARG A 61 1.78 -3.71 -18.29
N ALA A 62 1.93 -4.96 -17.89
CA ALA A 62 0.89 -5.68 -17.16
C ALA A 62 0.65 -5.07 -15.76
N ALA A 63 1.70 -4.54 -15.13
CA ALA A 63 1.55 -3.82 -13.87
C ALA A 63 0.76 -2.51 -14.06
N VAL A 64 1.03 -1.76 -15.14
CA VAL A 64 0.25 -0.55 -15.50
C VAL A 64 -1.22 -0.89 -15.74
N GLU A 65 -1.51 -1.91 -16.55
CA GLU A 65 -2.88 -2.36 -16.83
C GLU A 65 -3.61 -2.80 -15.55
N ALA A 66 -2.93 -3.54 -14.67
CA ALA A 66 -3.48 -3.95 -13.37
C ALA A 66 -3.80 -2.76 -12.47
N THR A 67 -2.94 -1.73 -12.43
CA THR A 67 -3.17 -0.52 -11.65
C THR A 67 -4.32 0.30 -12.20
N ILE A 68 -4.44 0.48 -13.53
CA ILE A 68 -5.58 1.17 -14.15
C ILE A 68 -6.89 0.43 -13.83
N LYS A 69 -6.90 -0.89 -14.02
CA LYS A 69 -8.06 -1.74 -13.68
C LYS A 69 -8.46 -1.58 -12.22
N THR A 70 -7.49 -1.55 -11.32
CA THR A 70 -7.73 -1.31 -9.89
C THR A 70 -8.27 0.08 -9.64
N GLY A 71 -7.65 1.13 -10.19
CA GLY A 71 -8.12 2.50 -10.05
C GLY A 71 -9.58 2.67 -10.47
N LEU A 72 -9.96 2.12 -11.63
CA LEU A 72 -11.35 2.14 -12.09
C LEU A 72 -12.31 1.43 -11.13
N ALA A 73 -11.91 0.28 -10.57
CA ALA A 73 -12.72 -0.45 -9.59
C ALA A 73 -12.82 0.25 -8.23
N LEU A 74 -11.84 1.11 -7.91
CA LEU A 74 -11.84 1.99 -6.73
C LEU A 74 -12.47 3.36 -7.04
N ASN A 75 -13.18 3.48 -8.16
CA ASN A 75 -13.83 4.72 -8.62
C ASN A 75 -12.87 5.92 -8.76
N CYS A 76 -11.57 5.67 -8.92
CA CYS A 76 -10.59 6.73 -9.13
C CYS A 76 -10.70 7.32 -10.55
N ARG A 77 -10.35 8.59 -10.66
CA ARG A 77 -9.99 9.18 -11.95
C ARG A 77 -8.59 8.70 -12.35
N ILE A 78 -8.46 8.23 -13.58
CA ILE A 78 -7.18 7.80 -14.16
C ILE A 78 -6.50 8.99 -14.82
N ALA A 79 -5.25 9.26 -14.46
CA ALA A 79 -4.49 10.36 -15.04
C ALA A 79 -4.09 10.02 -16.49
N GLU A 80 -4.23 10.99 -17.40
CA GLU A 80 -3.72 10.85 -18.78
C GLU A 80 -2.18 10.78 -18.82
N THR A 81 -1.52 11.40 -17.83
CA THR A 81 -0.08 11.40 -17.66
C THR A 81 0.26 11.09 -16.20
N ALA A 82 1.14 10.11 -16.00
CA ALA A 82 1.70 9.77 -14.70
C ALA A 82 3.23 9.70 -14.80
N VAL A 83 3.94 10.11 -13.75
CA VAL A 83 5.40 10.22 -13.75
C VAL A 83 5.99 9.39 -12.62
N PHE A 84 6.95 8.53 -12.95
CA PHE A 84 7.78 7.85 -11.96
C PHE A 84 8.83 8.82 -11.40
N ALA A 85 8.93 8.85 -10.08
CA ALA A 85 9.89 9.64 -9.31
C ALA A 85 10.84 8.71 -8.52
N ARG A 86 11.95 9.26 -8.06
CA ARG A 86 12.92 8.55 -7.21
C ARG A 86 12.75 9.00 -5.76
N LYS A 87 12.33 8.08 -4.89
CA LYS A 87 12.26 8.26 -3.44
C LYS A 87 13.60 7.80 -2.85
N ASN A 88 14.48 8.75 -2.52
CA ASN A 88 15.88 8.49 -2.16
C ASN A 88 16.02 8.19 -0.66
N TYR A 89 16.60 7.03 -0.32
CA TYR A 89 16.99 6.66 1.05
C TYR A 89 17.97 5.48 1.00
N HIS A 90 18.83 5.38 2.02
CA HIS A 90 19.83 4.31 2.09
C HIS A 90 19.35 3.21 3.04
N TYR A 91 19.19 2.01 2.50
CA TYR A 91 18.94 0.81 3.28
C TYR A 91 19.47 -0.44 2.55
N PRO A 92 19.97 -1.48 3.23
CA PRO A 92 20.64 -2.60 2.58
C PRO A 92 19.79 -3.38 1.56
N ASP A 93 18.47 -3.39 1.74
CA ASP A 93 17.54 -4.08 0.84
C ASP A 93 17.13 -3.24 -0.39
N LEU A 94 17.61 -1.99 -0.48
CA LEU A 94 17.32 -1.05 -1.55
C LEU A 94 18.59 -0.78 -2.37
N PRO A 95 18.90 -1.63 -3.36
CA PRO A 95 20.21 -1.66 -4.00
C PRO A 95 20.56 -0.39 -4.79
N LYS A 96 19.56 0.40 -5.19
CA LYS A 96 19.76 1.62 -6.00
C LYS A 96 20.01 2.87 -5.16
N GLY A 97 19.80 2.83 -3.84
CA GLY A 97 19.75 4.03 -2.99
C GLY A 97 18.51 4.92 -3.22
N TYR A 98 17.58 4.45 -4.05
CA TYR A 98 16.26 5.03 -4.23
C TYR A 98 15.25 3.96 -4.68
N GLN A 99 14.00 4.16 -4.28
CA GLN A 99 12.84 3.40 -4.77
C GLN A 99 12.21 4.17 -5.94
N ILE A 100 11.95 3.49 -7.06
CA ILE A 100 11.15 4.08 -8.14
C ILE A 100 9.67 3.95 -7.76
N SER A 101 9.02 5.08 -7.53
CA SER A 101 7.60 5.20 -7.14
C SER A 101 6.95 6.33 -7.95
N GLN A 102 5.78 6.83 -7.58
CA GLN A 102 5.17 8.04 -8.16
C GLN A 102 4.93 9.05 -7.06
N TYR A 103 5.20 10.33 -7.32
CA TYR A 103 5.04 11.38 -6.31
C TYR A 103 3.97 12.39 -6.71
N GLU A 104 4.28 13.48 -7.43
CA GLU A 104 3.31 14.53 -7.75
C GLU A 104 2.21 14.09 -8.75
N LEU A 105 2.54 13.17 -9.65
CA LEU A 105 1.66 12.74 -10.75
C LEU A 105 1.36 11.22 -10.65
N PRO A 106 0.55 10.78 -9.66
CA PRO A 106 0.12 9.40 -9.55
C PRO A 106 -0.88 8.99 -10.65
N LEU A 107 -0.94 7.69 -10.93
CA LEU A 107 -1.80 7.14 -11.98
C LEU A 107 -3.30 7.19 -11.66
N CYS A 108 -3.68 7.04 -10.39
CA CYS A 108 -5.08 7.02 -9.96
C CYS A 108 -5.28 8.01 -8.79
N VAL A 109 -6.31 8.85 -8.86
CA VAL A 109 -6.62 9.88 -7.85
C VAL A 109 -8.12 10.00 -7.60
N ASP A 110 -8.49 10.60 -6.47
CA ASP A 110 -9.87 11.02 -6.16
C ASP A 110 -10.91 9.90 -6.26
N GLY A 111 -10.60 8.73 -5.71
CA GLY A 111 -11.48 7.56 -5.70
C GLY A 111 -12.28 7.40 -4.42
N TRP A 112 -13.02 6.29 -4.32
CA TRP A 112 -13.72 5.88 -3.11
C TRP A 112 -14.14 4.42 -3.17
N ILE A 113 -14.28 3.80 -1.99
CA ILE A 113 -14.94 2.50 -1.84
C ILE A 113 -16.09 2.59 -0.85
N GLU A 114 -17.17 1.87 -1.12
CA GLU A 114 -18.28 1.71 -0.18
C GLU A 114 -18.08 0.44 0.63
N VAL A 115 -18.13 0.58 1.96
CA VAL A 115 -17.96 -0.50 2.92
C VAL A 115 -19.25 -0.70 3.71
N ASP A 116 -19.59 -1.97 3.94
CA ASP A 116 -20.75 -2.39 4.71
C ASP A 116 -20.33 -2.61 6.17
N LEU A 117 -21.08 -2.04 7.12
CA LEU A 117 -20.77 -2.07 8.55
C LEU A 117 -21.67 -3.07 9.31
N PRO A 118 -21.23 -3.56 10.49
CA PRO A 118 -21.99 -4.56 11.25
C PRO A 118 -23.39 -4.11 11.70
N ASP A 119 -23.63 -2.79 11.78
CA ASP A 119 -24.92 -2.20 12.11
C ASP A 119 -25.90 -2.13 10.91
N GLY A 120 -25.48 -2.62 9.74
CA GLY A 120 -26.25 -2.62 8.50
C GLY A 120 -26.16 -1.32 7.71
N SER A 121 -25.43 -0.31 8.20
CA SER A 121 -25.16 0.90 7.45
C SER A 121 -24.02 0.70 6.44
N SER A 122 -23.91 1.62 5.48
CA SER A 122 -22.76 1.68 4.57
C SER A 122 -22.08 3.03 4.64
N LYS A 123 -20.77 3.04 4.42
CA LYS A 123 -19.94 4.25 4.44
C LYS A 123 -19.03 4.29 3.24
N ARG A 124 -18.86 5.47 2.66
CA ARG A 124 -17.86 5.72 1.62
C ARG A 124 -16.56 6.17 2.28
N ILE A 125 -15.48 5.46 1.97
CA ILE A 125 -14.11 5.82 2.36
C ILE A 125 -13.40 6.27 1.10
N ARG A 126 -12.94 7.52 1.07
CA ARG A 126 -12.27 8.09 -0.08
C ARG A 126 -10.86 7.55 -0.23
N ILE A 127 -10.47 7.32 -1.48
CA ILE A 127 -9.12 6.98 -1.88
C ILE A 127 -8.46 8.27 -2.35
N HIS A 128 -7.44 8.72 -1.64
CA HIS A 128 -6.66 9.88 -2.02
C HIS A 128 -5.91 9.61 -3.33
N ARG A 129 -5.21 8.47 -3.39
CA ARG A 129 -4.44 8.04 -4.57
C ARG A 129 -4.21 6.53 -4.58
N ALA A 130 -3.95 5.99 -5.76
CA ALA A 130 -3.35 4.68 -5.94
C ALA A 130 -2.27 4.74 -7.02
N HIS A 131 -1.07 4.25 -6.73
CA HIS A 131 0.08 4.46 -7.61
C HIS A 131 1.08 3.29 -7.62
N LEU A 132 1.87 3.22 -8.69
CA LEU A 132 2.85 2.16 -8.91
C LEU A 132 4.18 2.47 -8.28
N GLU A 133 4.78 1.44 -7.70
CA GLU A 133 6.16 1.46 -7.25
C GLU A 133 6.80 0.06 -7.32
N GLU A 134 8.07 -0.03 -6.93
CA GLU A 134 8.77 -1.29 -6.74
C GLU A 134 8.99 -1.64 -5.26
N ASP A 135 8.95 -2.93 -4.95
CA ASP A 135 9.30 -3.44 -3.60
C ASP A 135 10.81 -3.48 -3.37
N THR A 136 11.18 -3.52 -2.09
CA THR A 136 12.55 -3.72 -1.63
C THR A 136 12.88 -5.21 -1.49
N GLY A 137 14.16 -5.52 -1.27
CA GLY A 137 14.62 -6.86 -0.92
C GLY A 137 14.13 -7.31 0.46
N LYS A 138 14.70 -8.40 0.97
CA LYS A 138 14.43 -8.94 2.30
C LYS A 138 15.73 -9.04 3.08
N ASN A 139 15.69 -8.57 4.32
CA ASN A 139 16.77 -8.76 5.28
C ASN A 139 16.47 -9.95 6.20
N VAL A 140 17.49 -10.74 6.50
CA VAL A 140 17.47 -11.80 7.52
C VAL A 140 18.63 -11.55 8.47
N HIS A 141 18.33 -11.45 9.76
CA HIS A 141 19.33 -11.18 10.79
C HIS A 141 19.75 -12.50 11.45
N GLU A 142 21.01 -12.87 11.34
CA GLU A 142 21.56 -14.10 11.88
C GLU A 142 23.02 -13.88 12.30
N GLY A 143 23.43 -14.46 13.44
CA GLY A 143 24.83 -14.50 13.83
C GLY A 143 25.52 -13.13 14.01
N GLY A 144 24.76 -12.06 14.29
CA GLY A 144 25.30 -10.71 14.46
C GLY A 144 25.52 -9.92 13.16
N TYR A 145 25.08 -10.46 12.02
CA TYR A 145 25.10 -9.78 10.72
C TYR A 145 23.72 -9.82 10.05
N THR A 146 23.60 -9.11 8.93
CA THR A 146 22.39 -9.11 8.10
C THR A 146 22.69 -9.73 6.76
N LEU A 147 21.91 -10.74 6.39
CA LEU A 147 21.88 -11.36 5.09
C LEU A 147 20.82 -10.66 4.22
N VAL A 148 21.19 -10.30 3.00
CA VAL A 148 20.33 -9.57 2.07
C VAL A 148 19.94 -10.49 0.90
N ASP A 149 18.63 -10.70 0.74
CA ASP A 149 18.06 -11.38 -0.42
C ASP A 149 17.29 -10.38 -1.31
N LEU A 150 17.78 -10.16 -2.52
CA LEU A 150 17.22 -9.22 -3.50
C LEU A 150 16.26 -9.90 -4.50
N ASN A 151 15.85 -11.14 -4.23
CA ASN A 151 14.80 -11.83 -4.98
C ASN A 151 13.51 -11.01 -5.09
N ARG A 152 13.09 -10.34 -3.99
CA ARG A 152 11.90 -9.47 -3.97
C ARG A 152 12.14 -8.06 -4.51
N ALA A 153 13.38 -7.57 -4.53
CA ALA A 153 13.67 -6.21 -4.98
C ALA A 153 13.22 -6.01 -6.43
N GLY A 154 12.41 -4.99 -6.70
CA GLY A 154 11.86 -4.71 -8.02
C GLY A 154 10.47 -5.31 -8.28
N MET A 155 9.85 -6.02 -7.32
CA MET A 155 8.48 -6.52 -7.48
C MET A 155 7.49 -5.37 -7.68
N PRO A 156 6.47 -5.49 -8.56
CA PRO A 156 5.49 -4.42 -8.74
C PRO A 156 4.57 -4.32 -7.53
N LEU A 157 4.50 -3.13 -6.96
CA LEU A 157 3.59 -2.78 -5.88
C LEU A 157 2.60 -1.72 -6.35
N LEU A 158 1.40 -1.82 -5.81
CA LEU A 158 0.39 -0.78 -5.86
C LEU A 158 0.20 -0.23 -4.45
N GLU A 159 0.61 1.02 -4.23
CA GLU A 159 0.37 1.74 -3.00
C GLU A 159 -0.98 2.47 -3.11
N ILE A 160 -1.88 2.20 -2.18
CA ILE A 160 -3.24 2.75 -2.11
C ILE A 160 -3.37 3.52 -0.80
N VAL A 161 -3.64 4.82 -0.91
CA VAL A 161 -3.73 5.72 0.24
C VAL A 161 -5.14 6.25 0.35
N THR A 162 -5.74 6.14 1.52
CA THR A 162 -7.07 6.71 1.80
C THR A 162 -6.96 8.15 2.27
N GLU A 163 -8.07 8.88 2.14
CA GLU A 163 -8.30 10.04 3.00
C GLU A 163 -8.50 9.59 4.46
N ALA A 164 -8.45 10.55 5.39
CA ALA A 164 -8.63 10.29 6.82
C ALA A 164 -10.12 10.14 7.22
N ASP A 165 -10.84 9.29 6.49
CA ASP A 165 -12.31 9.08 6.62
C ASP A 165 -12.67 7.98 7.63
N ILE A 166 -11.73 7.11 7.98
CA ILE A 166 -11.96 5.97 8.86
C ILE A 166 -12.02 6.47 10.31
N ALA A 167 -13.11 6.14 11.00
CA ALA A 167 -13.45 6.65 12.33
C ALA A 167 -13.63 5.53 13.38
N SER A 168 -13.36 4.28 13.03
CA SER A 168 -13.34 3.17 13.99
C SER A 168 -12.51 1.98 13.48
N PRO A 169 -12.09 1.06 14.38
CA PRO A 169 -11.46 -0.21 13.99
C PRO A 169 -12.37 -1.08 13.10
N GLU A 170 -13.68 -1.08 13.32
CA GLU A 170 -14.64 -1.83 12.52
C GLU A 170 -14.69 -1.30 11.08
N GLU A 171 -14.67 0.03 10.90
CA GLU A 171 -14.57 0.64 9.58
C GLU A 171 -13.23 0.31 8.90
N ALA A 172 -12.11 0.33 9.64
CA ALA A 172 -10.80 -0.05 9.12
C ALA A 172 -10.78 -1.51 8.62
N TYR A 173 -11.35 -2.42 9.40
CA TYR A 173 -11.47 -3.83 9.05
C TYR A 173 -12.37 -4.04 7.82
N ALA A 174 -13.52 -3.35 7.78
CA ALA A 174 -14.43 -3.39 6.65
C ALA A 174 -13.76 -2.87 5.37
N PHE A 175 -13.00 -1.77 5.46
CA PHE A 175 -12.20 -1.24 4.37
C PHE A 175 -11.18 -2.25 3.83
N LEU A 176 -10.33 -2.79 4.70
CA LEU A 176 -9.29 -3.73 4.30
C LEU A 176 -9.87 -5.01 3.69
N THR A 177 -10.98 -5.51 4.25
CA THR A 177 -11.70 -6.68 3.73
C THR A 177 -12.32 -6.43 2.37
N LYS A 178 -12.98 -5.27 2.18
CA LYS A 178 -13.56 -4.87 0.90
C LYS A 178 -12.48 -4.67 -0.16
N LEU A 179 -11.42 -3.96 0.17
CA LEU A 179 -10.28 -3.73 -0.72
C LEU A 179 -9.64 -5.04 -1.17
N ARG A 180 -9.33 -5.94 -0.23
CA ARG A 180 -8.82 -7.28 -0.52
C ARG A 180 -9.75 -8.06 -1.45
N THR A 181 -11.05 -7.97 -1.23
CA THR A 181 -12.05 -8.64 -2.07
C THR A 181 -12.02 -8.11 -3.50
N ILE A 182 -11.98 -6.78 -3.68
CA ILE A 182 -11.86 -6.13 -4.99
C ILE A 182 -10.58 -6.60 -5.69
N LEU A 183 -9.43 -6.49 -5.04
CA LEU A 183 -8.14 -6.84 -5.66
C LEU A 183 -8.08 -8.32 -6.10
N ARG A 184 -8.63 -9.23 -5.30
CA ARG A 184 -8.75 -10.65 -5.66
C ARG A 184 -9.72 -10.88 -6.81
N TYR A 185 -10.86 -10.20 -6.80
CA TYR A 185 -11.86 -10.31 -7.87
C TYR A 185 -11.32 -9.84 -9.22
N LEU A 186 -10.51 -8.78 -9.22
CA LEU A 186 -9.83 -8.29 -10.43
C LEU A 186 -8.71 -9.22 -10.91
N GLY A 187 -8.25 -10.16 -10.06
CA GLY A 187 -7.14 -11.07 -10.34
C GLY A 187 -5.77 -10.40 -10.28
N VAL A 188 -5.65 -9.22 -9.66
CA VAL A 188 -4.40 -8.43 -9.63
C VAL A 188 -3.56 -8.70 -8.39
N ASN A 189 -4.13 -9.32 -7.35
CA ASN A 189 -3.47 -9.62 -6.09
C ASN A 189 -4.00 -10.95 -5.51
N SER A 190 -3.16 -11.73 -4.84
CA SER A 190 -3.60 -13.01 -4.23
C SER A 190 -4.40 -12.81 -2.93
N GLY A 191 -4.24 -11.67 -2.27
CA GLY A 191 -4.82 -11.35 -0.96
C GLY A 191 -4.27 -12.21 0.18
N ASP A 192 -3.13 -12.87 -0.01
CA ASP A 192 -2.48 -13.70 1.00
C ASP A 192 -1.51 -12.85 1.83
N MET A 193 -1.97 -12.37 2.99
CA MET A 193 -1.16 -11.51 3.87
C MET A 193 0.03 -12.25 4.48
N GLU A 194 -0.10 -13.55 4.74
CA GLU A 194 1.01 -14.36 5.29
C GLU A 194 2.19 -14.42 4.30
N LYS A 195 1.89 -14.37 3.00
CA LYS A 195 2.90 -14.28 1.93
C LYS A 195 3.32 -12.84 1.62
N GLY A 196 2.86 -11.85 2.40
CA GLY A 196 3.17 -10.44 2.20
C GLY A 196 2.52 -9.84 0.95
N ALA A 197 1.46 -10.47 0.40
CA ALA A 197 0.80 -9.96 -0.79
C ALA A 197 0.09 -8.61 -0.56
N MET A 198 -0.23 -8.30 0.69
CA MET A 198 -0.88 -7.06 1.10
C MET A 198 -0.34 -6.65 2.47
N ARG A 199 0.10 -5.40 2.60
CA ARG A 199 0.58 -4.78 3.84
C ARG A 199 -0.26 -3.53 4.11
N CYS A 200 -0.57 -3.24 5.36
CA CYS A 200 -1.34 -2.05 5.74
C CYS A 200 -0.68 -1.29 6.89
N GLU A 201 -0.66 0.03 6.78
CA GLU A 201 -0.01 0.95 7.72
C GLU A 201 -1.01 2.06 8.08
N PRO A 202 -1.73 1.93 9.21
CA PRO A 202 -2.66 2.96 9.63
C PRO A 202 -1.93 4.17 10.20
N ASN A 203 -2.37 5.34 9.77
CA ASN A 203 -2.00 6.65 10.29
C ASN A 203 -3.15 7.12 11.20
N ILE A 204 -2.94 7.11 12.51
CA ILE A 204 -3.96 7.31 13.53
C ILE A 204 -3.77 8.67 14.20
N SER A 205 -4.85 9.41 14.37
CA SER A 205 -4.93 10.62 15.19
C SER A 205 -6.15 10.54 16.09
N VAL A 206 -6.08 11.15 17.26
CA VAL A 206 -7.25 11.40 18.13
C VAL A 206 -7.44 12.90 18.31
N ARG A 207 -8.68 13.37 18.31
CA ARG A 207 -9.01 14.79 18.47
C ARG A 207 -10.22 14.99 19.38
N THR A 208 -10.29 16.11 20.09
CA THR A 208 -11.47 16.49 20.87
C THR A 208 -12.58 17.02 19.96
N ALA A 209 -13.81 17.13 20.48
CA ALA A 209 -14.92 17.76 19.77
C ALA A 209 -14.59 19.21 19.36
N ASP A 210 -13.91 19.97 20.22
CA ASP A 210 -13.51 21.35 19.91
C ASP A 210 -12.49 21.42 18.77
N GLN A 211 -11.52 20.50 18.74
CA GLN A 211 -10.57 20.40 17.62
C GLN A 211 -11.31 20.03 16.32
N ALA A 212 -12.23 19.07 16.38
CA ALA A 212 -13.04 18.68 15.22
C ALA A 212 -13.88 19.85 14.69
N ALA A 213 -14.49 20.65 15.58
CA ALA A 213 -15.27 21.84 15.22
C ALA A 213 -14.44 22.92 14.52
N ARG A 214 -13.13 22.99 14.80
CA ARG A 214 -12.17 23.88 14.12
C ARG A 214 -11.51 23.27 12.88
N GLY A 215 -11.86 22.02 12.53
CA GLY A 215 -11.21 21.30 11.43
C GLY A 215 -9.78 20.87 11.71
N GLU A 216 -9.38 20.83 12.98
CA GLU A 216 -8.03 20.46 13.41
C GLU A 216 -7.88 18.94 13.58
N TYR A 217 -6.66 18.45 13.35
CA TYR A 217 -6.25 17.09 13.69
C TYR A 217 -5.38 17.12 14.95
N GLY A 218 -5.35 15.99 15.66
CA GLY A 218 -4.41 15.79 16.75
C GLY A 218 -3.04 15.34 16.26
N ALA A 219 -2.21 14.89 17.19
CA ALA A 219 -0.93 14.29 16.84
C ALA A 219 -1.14 12.99 16.05
N LYS A 220 -0.42 12.86 14.93
CA LYS A 220 -0.46 11.68 14.07
C LYS A 220 0.57 10.65 14.55
N VAL A 221 0.13 9.41 14.70
CA VAL A 221 0.95 8.23 14.97
C VAL A 221 0.79 7.26 13.81
N GLU A 222 1.90 6.82 13.24
CA GLU A 222 1.91 5.80 12.20
C GLU A 222 2.27 4.45 12.81
N VAL A 223 1.49 3.42 12.51
CA VAL A 223 1.77 2.04 12.93
C VAL A 223 2.22 1.26 11.70
N LYS A 224 3.47 0.78 11.71
CA LYS A 224 4.05 -0.01 10.60
C LYS A 224 4.08 -1.50 10.92
N ASN A 225 4.21 -2.32 9.89
CA ASN A 225 4.39 -3.79 9.96
C ASN A 225 3.21 -4.56 10.58
N LEU A 226 1.97 -4.16 10.30
CA LEU A 226 0.79 -4.98 10.62
C LEU A 226 0.63 -6.09 9.58
N ASN A 227 0.85 -7.34 10.01
CA ASN A 227 0.91 -8.51 9.13
C ASN A 227 -0.41 -9.29 9.04
N SER A 228 -1.48 -8.84 9.70
CA SER A 228 -2.81 -9.47 9.63
C SER A 228 -3.90 -8.44 9.90
N PHE A 229 -5.13 -8.66 9.41
CA PHE A 229 -6.26 -7.77 9.72
C PHE A 229 -6.70 -7.77 11.19
N ARG A 230 -6.25 -8.75 11.98
CA ARG A 230 -6.54 -8.80 13.43
C ARG A 230 -5.56 -7.95 14.24
N ALA A 231 -4.33 -7.79 13.74
CA ALA A 231 -3.27 -7.03 14.41
C ALA A 231 -3.48 -5.54 14.18
#